data_AF-A0A257NNY3-F1
#
_entry.id   AF-A0A257NNY3-F1
#
_cell.length_a   1.000
_cell.length_b   1.000
_cell.length_c   1.000
_cell.angle_alpha   90.00
_cell.angle_beta   90.00
_cell.angle_gamma   90.00
#
_symmetry.space_group_name_H-M   'P 1'
#
loop_
_entity.id
_entity.type
_entity.pdbx_description
1 polymer ?
#
loop_
_entity_poly.entity_id
_entity_poly.type
_entity_poly.pdbx_seq_one_letter_code
_entity_poly.pdbx_strand_id
1 'polypeptide(L)' 'MMKNTSGIHHITAITGDPQKNIDFYEGFLGQKLIKRTVNFDDPHHSIQR' A
#
# COMPACT_ATOMS: atom_id res chain seq x y z
N MET A 1 19.21 4.41 27.96
CA MET A 1 17.74 4.42 27.89
C MET A 1 17.30 3.51 26.77
N MET A 2 16.33 2.63 27.00
CA MET A 2 15.71 1.84 25.92
C MET A 2 14.78 2.75 25.12
N LYS A 3 14.91 2.72 23.78
CA LYS A 3 13.98 3.41 22.88
C LYS A 3 12.79 2.50 22.65
N ASN A 4 11.61 2.99 23.03
CA ASN A 4 10.34 2.35 22.69
C ASN A 4 9.81 2.95 21.38
N THR A 5 9.35 2.11 20.46
CA THR A 5 8.66 2.57 19.26
C THR A 5 7.20 2.85 19.60
N SER A 6 6.56 3.78 18.88
CA SER A 6 5.15 4.13 19.11
C SER A 6 4.15 3.07 18.63
N GLY A 7 4.62 1.94 18.08
CA GLY A 7 3.80 0.89 17.47
C GLY A 7 4.10 0.66 15.99
N ILE A 8 3.14 0.03 15.29
CA ILE A 8 3.23 -0.25 13.85
C ILE A 8 2.96 1.03 13.06
N HIS A 9 3.83 1.31 12.08
CA HIS A 9 3.72 2.51 11.24
C HIS A 9 2.99 2.24 9.91
N HIS A 10 3.32 1.14 9.23
CA HIS A 10 2.60 0.62 8.06
C HIS A 10 2.95 -0.85 7.84
N ILE A 11 2.17 -1.53 7.00
CA ILE A 11 2.44 -2.88 6.51
C ILE A 11 2.53 -2.81 4.98
N THR A 12 3.56 -3.41 4.40
CA THR A 12 3.73 -3.51 2.95
C THR A 12 3.48 -4.95 2.52
N ALA A 13 2.68 -5.14 1.47
CA ALA A 13 2.37 -6.45 0.92
C ALA A 13 2.42 -6.42 -0.61
N ILE A 14 2.75 -7.56 -1.22
CA ILE A 14 2.64 -7.76 -2.67
C ILE A 14 1.21 -8.22 -2.96
N THR A 15 0.58 -7.59 -3.95
CA THR A 15 -0.78 -7.92 -4.39
C THR A 15 -0.78 -8.16 -5.90
N GLY A 16 -1.88 -8.71 -6.41
CA GLY A 16 -2.10 -8.89 -7.84
C GLY A 16 -2.63 -7.62 -8.48
N ASP A 17 -3.82 -7.72 -9.07
CA ASP A 17 -4.49 -6.63 -9.78
C ASP A 17 -4.72 -5.40 -8.87
N PRO A 18 -4.22 -4.21 -9.26
CA PRO A 18 -4.37 -3.00 -8.45
C PRO A 18 -5.82 -2.53 -8.28
N GLN A 19 -6.68 -2.73 -9.27
CA GLN A 19 -8.09 -2.32 -9.20
C GLN A 19 -8.83 -3.20 -8.19
N LYS A 20 -8.63 -4.52 -8.22
CA LYS A 20 -9.19 -5.43 -7.20
C LYS A 20 -8.73 -5.07 -5.79
N ASN A 21 -7.49 -4.61 -5.64
CA ASN A 21 -6.96 -4.16 -4.36
C ASN A 21 -7.67 -2.89 -3.87
N ILE A 22 -7.86 -1.90 -4.75
CA ILE A 22 -8.61 -0.67 -4.44
C ILE A 22 -10.07 -1.00 -4.08
N ASP A 23 -10.75 -1.83 -4.87
CA ASP A 23 -12.13 -2.22 -4.64
C ASP A 23 -12.32 -2.91 -3.28
N PHE A 24 -11.35 -3.73 -2.88
CA PHE A 24 -11.36 -4.37 -1.56
C PHE A 24 -11.09 -3.39 -0.42
N TYR A 25 -9.98 -2.64 -0.46
CA TYR A 25 -9.59 -1.77 0.64
C TYR A 25 -10.47 -0.52 0.77
N GLU A 26 -10.78 0.17 -0.33
CA GLU A 26 -11.63 1.37 -0.30
C GLU A 26 -13.12 1.02 -0.35
N GLY A 27 -13.51 0.08 -1.22
CA GLY A 27 -14.91 -0.27 -1.42
C GLY A 27 -15.47 -1.15 -0.29
N PHE A 28 -14.85 -2.31 -0.05
CA PHE A 28 -15.36 -3.27 0.94
C PHE A 28 -15.00 -2.89 2.39
N LEU A 29 -13.74 -2.51 2.66
CA LEU A 29 -13.29 -2.16 4.01
C LEU A 29 -13.50 -0.69 4.39
N GLY A 30 -13.85 0.18 3.43
CA GLY A 30 -14.07 1.60 3.68
C GLY A 30 -12.80 2.38 4.07
N GLN A 31 -11.61 1.84 3.76
CA GLN A 31 -10.35 2.59 3.92
C GLN A 31 -10.23 3.67 2.84
N LYS A 32 -9.23 4.55 2.97
CA LYS A 32 -8.99 5.61 2.00
C LYS A 32 -7.62 5.44 1.36
N LEU A 33 -7.55 5.55 0.03
CA LEU A 33 -6.28 5.64 -0.68
C LEU A 33 -5.64 7.01 -0.43
N ILE A 34 -4.72 7.06 0.53
CA ILE A 34 -4.04 8.31 0.92
C ILE A 34 -2.89 8.66 -0.03
N LYS A 35 -2.29 7.67 -0.71
CA LYS A 35 -1.15 7.88 -1.60
C LYS A 35 -1.12 6.87 -2.73
N ARG A 36 -0.90 7.36 -3.95
CA ARG A 36 -0.56 6.56 -5.13
C ARG A 36 0.82 6.98 -5.64
N THR A 37 1.72 6.02 -5.78
CA THR A 37 3.08 6.21 -6.27
C THR A 37 3.59 4.88 -6.84
N VAL A 38 4.83 4.83 -7.30
CA VAL A 38 5.47 3.61 -7.83
C VAL A 38 6.43 3.04 -6.80
N ASN A 39 6.84 1.78 -6.97
CA ASN A 39 7.92 1.21 -6.19
C ASN A 39 9.21 1.99 -6.47
N PHE A 40 9.90 2.46 -5.43
CA PHE A 40 11.12 3.26 -5.59
C PHE A 40 12.33 2.40 -5.95
N ASP A 41 12.31 1.10 -5.62
CA ASP A 41 13.37 0.17 -5.98
C ASP A 41 13.27 -0.28 -7.45
N ASP A 42 12.07 -0.22 -8.04
CA ASP A 42 11.82 -0.51 -9.46
C ASP A 42 10.74 0.45 -10.02
N PRO A 43 11.14 1.69 -10.40
CA PRO A 43 10.20 2.74 -10.79
C PRO A 43 9.53 2.50 -12.15
N HIS A 44 10.06 1.59 -12.96
CA HIS A 44 9.56 1.30 -14.31
C HIS A 44 8.66 0.06 -14.35
N HIS A 45 8.54 -0.68 -13.24
CA HIS A 45 7.62 -1.81 -13.11
C HIS A 45 6.13 -1.44 -13.14
N SER A 46 5.79 -0.17 -13.34
CA SER A 46 4.43 0.30 -13.09
C SER A 46 3.43 -0.20 -14.13
N ILE A 47 2.64 -1.19 -13.69
CA ILE A 47 1.20 -1.39 -13.91
C ILE A 47 0.77 -1.32 -15.38
N GLN A 48 0.71 -2.49 -16.02
CA GLN A 48 -0.16 -2.68 -17.19
C GLN A 48 -1.57 -2.21 -16.81
N ARG A 49 -2.07 -1.23 -17.58
CA ARG A 49 -3.46 -0.77 -17.51
C ARG A 49 -4.44 -1.92 -17.70
#